data_AF-A0A222C6L6-F1
#
_entry.id   AF-A0A222C6L6-F1
#
_cell.length_a   1.000
_cell.length_b   1.000
_cell.length_c   1.000
_cell.angle_alpha   90.00
_cell.angle_beta   90.00
_cell.angle_gamma   90.00
#
_symmetry.space_group_name_H-M   'P 1'
#
loop_
_entity.id
_entity.type
_entity.pdbx_description
1 polymer ?
#
loop_
_entity_poly.entity_id
_entity_poly.type
_entity_poly.pdbx_seq_one_letter_code
_entity_poly.pdbx_strand_id
1 'polypeptide(L)'
;EPIDQEHKDKISTFTDVPVDRIIESIDAPSLFDVPLAFQKQGMDQKVCDFLHLESPKPEADMEAWKKLDERAKSLKHHTKITLVGKYVELEDAYISVTDALQHAGYLYNTKIDVDKVQAEDVTED
;
A
#
# COMPACT_ATOMS: atom_id res chain seq x y z
N GLU A 1 14.86 3.88 -6.82
CA GLU A 1 14.95 4.73 -8.03
C GLU A 1 14.59 3.89 -9.25
N PRO A 2 14.09 4.47 -10.35
CA PRO A 2 13.82 3.73 -11.58
C PRO A 2 15.11 3.09 -12.12
N ILE A 3 15.01 1.89 -12.66
CA ILE A 3 16.13 1.22 -13.32
C ILE A 3 16.07 1.46 -14.83
N ASP A 4 17.24 1.66 -15.45
CA ASP A 4 17.33 1.82 -16.89
C ASP A 4 17.10 0.49 -17.64
N GLN A 5 17.03 0.59 -18.97
CA GLN A 5 16.82 -0.57 -19.83
C GLN A 5 17.98 -1.57 -19.77
N GLU A 6 19.22 -1.10 -19.62
CA GLU A 6 20.40 -1.96 -19.55
C GLU A 6 20.34 -2.88 -18.33
N HIS A 7 19.90 -2.37 -17.18
CA HIS A 7 19.69 -3.19 -15.99
C HIS A 7 18.56 -4.20 -16.18
N LYS A 8 17.45 -3.83 -16.83
CA LYS A 8 16.35 -4.78 -17.14
C LYS A 8 16.84 -5.90 -18.07
N ASP A 9 17.62 -5.59 -19.10
CA ASP A 9 18.16 -6.59 -20.03
C ASP A 9 19.13 -7.57 -19.33
N LYS A 10 19.95 -7.06 -18.40
CA LYS A 10 20.82 -7.90 -17.56
C LYS A 10 20.00 -8.83 -16.65
N ILE A 11 18.98 -8.31 -15.95
CA ILE A 11 18.10 -9.14 -15.11
C ILE A 11 17.43 -10.23 -15.95
N SER A 12 16.93 -9.90 -17.13
CA SER A 12 16.32 -10.86 -18.05
C SER A 12 17.30 -11.98 -18.41
N THR A 13 18.53 -11.61 -18.77
CA THR A 13 19.60 -12.57 -19.12
C THR A 13 19.96 -13.51 -17.95
N PHE A 14 20.01 -13.00 -16.72
CA PHE A 14 20.38 -13.80 -15.54
C PHE A 14 19.24 -14.67 -14.98
N THR A 15 17.98 -14.32 -15.26
CA THR A 15 16.80 -14.95 -14.63
C THR A 15 15.91 -15.72 -15.60
N ASP A 16 16.19 -15.64 -16.91
CA ASP A 16 15.34 -16.22 -17.98
C ASP A 16 13.88 -15.70 -17.94
N VAL A 17 13.70 -14.48 -17.42
CA VAL A 17 12.41 -13.77 -17.40
C VAL A 17 12.38 -12.80 -18.58
N PRO A 18 11.32 -12.80 -19.42
CA PRO A 18 11.18 -11.81 -20.49
C PRO A 18 11.30 -10.37 -19.96
N VAL A 19 12.02 -9.50 -20.68
CA VAL A 19 12.26 -8.11 -20.29
C VAL A 19 10.95 -7.37 -20.02
N ASP A 20 9.91 -7.63 -20.82
CA ASP A 20 8.59 -7.00 -20.68
C ASP A 20 7.82 -7.45 -19.42
N ARG A 21 8.31 -8.48 -18.71
CA ARG A 21 7.76 -9.00 -17.45
C ARG A 21 8.59 -8.61 -16.22
N ILE A 22 9.62 -7.78 -16.40
CA ILE A 22 10.39 -7.20 -15.30
C ILE A 22 9.66 -5.95 -14.81
N ILE A 23 9.06 -6.05 -13.62
CA ILE A 23 8.25 -5.00 -13.00
C ILE A 23 9.05 -4.30 -11.92
N GLU A 24 9.10 -2.97 -11.97
CA GLU A 24 9.76 -2.13 -10.98
C GLU A 24 8.86 -1.97 -9.75
N SER A 25 9.39 -2.34 -8.58
CA SER A 25 8.77 -2.09 -7.28
C SER A 25 9.52 -0.98 -6.57
N ILE A 26 9.30 0.26 -7.02
CA ILE A 26 9.89 1.45 -6.40
C ILE A 26 9.18 1.79 -5.09
N ASP A 27 9.90 2.42 -4.16
CA ASP A 27 9.31 2.96 -2.94
C ASP A 27 8.17 3.91 -3.28
N ALA A 28 7.02 3.66 -2.67
CA ALA A 28 5.79 4.39 -2.94
C ALA A 28 5.49 5.34 -1.78
N PRO A 29 5.01 6.58 -2.05
CA PRO A 29 4.75 7.57 -1.00
C PRO A 29 3.56 7.20 -0.12
N SER A 30 2.67 6.33 -0.60
CA SER A 30 1.63 5.69 0.20
C SER A 30 1.40 4.24 -0.22
N LEU A 31 0.76 3.46 0.65
CA LEU A 31 0.35 2.09 0.35
C LEU A 31 -0.57 2.03 -0.89
N PHE A 32 -1.41 3.04 -1.10
CA PHE A 32 -2.39 3.06 -2.19
C PHE A 32 -1.76 3.36 -3.55
N ASP A 33 -0.56 3.94 -3.58
CA ASP A 33 0.22 4.15 -4.80
C ASP A 33 0.76 2.84 -5.39
N VAL A 34 0.99 1.82 -4.57
CA VAL A 34 1.65 0.58 -5.01
C VAL A 34 0.85 -0.13 -6.12
N PRO A 35 -0.46 -0.40 -5.97
CA PRO A 35 -1.25 -1.01 -7.05
C PRO A 35 -1.30 -0.14 -8.32
N LEU A 36 -1.34 1.19 -8.19
CA LEU A 36 -1.37 2.11 -9.32
C LEU A 36 -0.03 2.10 -10.09
N ALA A 37 1.10 2.02 -9.38
CA ALA A 37 2.42 1.91 -9.97
C ALA A 37 2.63 0.59 -10.72
N PHE A 38 2.06 -0.51 -10.22
CA PHE A 38 2.07 -1.80 -10.90
C PHE A 38 1.15 -1.83 -12.12
N GLN A 39 -0.06 -1.27 -12.01
CA GLN A 39 -0.97 -1.17 -13.16
C GLN A 39 -0.36 -0.33 -14.29
N LYS A 40 0.36 0.76 -13.97
CA LYS A 40 1.06 1.58 -14.98
C LYS A 40 2.08 0.79 -15.81
N GLN A 41 2.60 -0.31 -15.27
CA GLN A 41 3.53 -1.23 -15.94
C GLN A 41 2.81 -2.44 -16.59
N GLY A 42 1.48 -2.49 -16.51
CA GLY A 42 0.65 -3.59 -17.02
C GLY A 42 0.86 -4.91 -16.27
N MET A 43 1.30 -4.86 -15.02
CA MET A 43 1.63 -6.05 -14.23
C MET A 43 0.43 -7.00 -14.08
N ASP A 44 -0.75 -6.45 -13.80
CA ASP A 44 -2.02 -7.16 -13.71
C ASP A 44 -2.39 -7.86 -15.01
N GLN A 45 -2.32 -7.15 -16.14
CA GLN A 45 -2.63 -7.73 -17.44
C GLN A 45 -1.63 -8.83 -17.83
N LYS A 46 -0.33 -8.65 -17.55
CA LYS A 46 0.71 -9.67 -17.82
C LYS A 46 0.46 -10.95 -17.03
N VAL A 47 -0.01 -10.83 -15.79
CA VAL A 47 -0.41 -12.00 -14.97
C VAL A 47 -1.62 -12.69 -15.58
N CYS A 48 -2.66 -11.94 -16.00
CA CYS A 48 -3.83 -12.50 -16.66
C CYS A 48 -3.45 -13.22 -17.97
N ASP A 49 -2.62 -12.61 -18.82
CA ASP A 49 -2.17 -13.19 -20.08
C ASP A 49 -1.37 -14.49 -19.86
N PHE A 50 -0.49 -14.49 -18.85
CA PHE A 50 0.31 -15.67 -18.50
C PHE A 50 -0.54 -16.84 -17.99
N LEU A 51 -1.59 -16.53 -17.22
CA LEU A 51 -2.51 -17.52 -16.66
C LEU A 51 -3.68 -17.86 -17.59
N HIS A 52 -3.75 -17.27 -18.77
CA HIS A 52 -4.86 -17.40 -19.72
C HIS A 52 -6.22 -17.06 -19.10
N LEU A 53 -6.26 -16.03 -18.27
CA LEU A 53 -7.49 -15.53 -17.66
C LEU A 53 -8.18 -14.55 -18.61
N GLU A 54 -9.40 -14.88 -19.01
CA GLU A 54 -10.24 -13.96 -19.77
C GLU A 54 -10.82 -12.90 -18.83
N SER A 55 -10.59 -11.63 -19.15
CA SER A 55 -11.22 -10.51 -18.46
C SER A 55 -12.27 -9.87 -19.36
N PRO A 56 -13.47 -9.55 -18.84
CA PRO A 56 -14.49 -8.83 -19.61
C PRO A 56 -14.07 -7.39 -19.95
N LYS A 57 -13.03 -6.85 -19.30
CA LYS A 57 -12.44 -5.55 -19.61
C LYS A 57 -10.95 -5.70 -19.90
N PRO A 58 -10.40 -4.97 -20.89
CA PRO A 58 -8.97 -5.02 -21.22
C PRO A 58 -8.06 -4.35 -20.18
N GLU A 59 -8.62 -3.57 -19.24
CA GLU A 59 -7.87 -2.93 -18.15
C GLU A 59 -8.74 -2.90 -16.88
N ALA A 60 -8.11 -3.11 -15.72
CA ALA A 60 -8.80 -3.04 -14.44
C ALA A 60 -9.25 -1.60 -14.12
N ASP A 61 -10.50 -1.48 -13.68
CA ASP A 61 -11.07 -0.18 -13.29
C ASP A 61 -10.57 0.23 -11.90
N MET A 62 -9.68 1.23 -11.88
CA MET A 62 -9.06 1.74 -10.65
C MET A 62 -9.66 3.06 -10.15
N GLU A 63 -10.83 3.49 -10.64
CA GLU A 63 -11.43 4.77 -10.25
C GLU A 63 -11.64 4.88 -8.73
N ALA A 64 -12.19 3.83 -8.11
CA ALA A 64 -12.40 3.79 -6.66
C ALA A 64 -11.09 3.86 -5.88
N TRP A 65 -10.03 3.22 -6.40
CA TRP A 65 -8.72 3.19 -5.76
C TRP A 65 -8.02 4.56 -5.83
N LYS A 66 -8.08 5.21 -6.99
CA LYS A 66 -7.57 6.58 -7.19
C LYS A 66 -8.27 7.57 -6.26
N LYS A 67 -9.59 7.48 -6.11
CA LYS A 67 -10.35 8.31 -5.16
C LYS A 67 -9.95 8.07 -3.70
N LEU A 68 -9.66 6.82 -3.32
CA LEU A 68 -9.17 6.49 -1.98
C LEU A 68 -7.79 7.08 -1.72
N ASP A 69 -6.87 6.92 -2.67
CA ASP A 69 -5.51 7.48 -2.60
C ASP A 69 -5.53 9.01 -2.48
N GLU A 70 -6.29 9.68 -3.34
CA GLU A 70 -6.49 11.14 -3.30
C GLU A 70 -7.03 11.59 -1.93
N ARG A 71 -8.00 10.86 -1.37
CA ARG A 71 -8.57 11.16 -0.06
C ARG A 71 -7.55 10.98 1.06
N ALA A 72 -6.81 9.87 1.05
CA ALA A 72 -5.78 9.60 2.06
C ALA A 72 -4.68 10.68 2.08
N LYS A 73 -4.37 11.26 0.91
CA LYS A 73 -3.36 12.33 0.75
C LYS A 73 -3.86 13.75 1.05
N SER A 74 -5.17 13.96 1.17
CA SER A 74 -5.78 15.31 1.26
C SER A 74 -6.59 15.57 2.55
N LEU A 75 -6.32 14.79 3.60
CA LEU A 75 -6.96 14.94 4.91
C LEU A 75 -6.68 16.32 5.52
N LYS A 76 -7.71 16.95 6.09
CA LYS A 76 -7.61 18.34 6.61
C LYS A 76 -7.52 18.45 8.12
N HIS A 77 -7.92 17.41 8.83
CA HIS A 77 -7.99 17.40 10.29
C HIS A 77 -7.02 16.37 10.88
N HIS A 78 -6.76 16.50 12.18
CA HIS A 78 -5.96 15.56 12.95
C HIS A 78 -6.75 15.13 14.18
N THR A 79 -6.79 13.82 14.43
CA THR A 79 -7.44 13.23 15.60
C THR A 79 -6.45 12.30 16.28
N LYS A 80 -6.11 12.60 17.53
CA LYS A 80 -5.25 11.73 18.33
C LYS A 80 -6.10 10.64 19.00
N ILE A 81 -5.67 9.39 18.92
CA ILE A 81 -6.31 8.24 19.59
C ILE A 81 -5.23 7.48 20.38
N THR A 82 -5.44 7.32 21.68
CA THR A 82 -4.55 6.50 22.51
C THR A 82 -4.99 5.03 22.46
N LEU A 83 -4.08 4.15 22.04
CA LEU A 83 -4.24 2.70 22.04
C LEU A 83 -3.45 2.12 23.20
N VAL A 84 -4.15 1.61 24.20
CA VAL A 84 -3.54 0.92 25.35
C VAL A 84 -3.45 -0.56 25.04
N GLY A 85 -2.24 -1.11 25.00
CA GLY A 85 -1.98 -2.49 24.59
C GLY A 85 -0.90 -3.17 25.41
N LYS A 86 -0.86 -4.50 25.41
CA LYS A 86 0.12 -5.30 26.17
C LYS A 86 1.48 -5.40 25.46
N TYR A 87 1.48 -5.34 24.13
CA TYR A 87 2.67 -5.53 23.31
C TYR A 87 2.86 -4.37 22.33
N VAL A 88 2.81 -3.12 22.82
CA VAL A 88 2.84 -1.97 21.90
C VAL A 88 4.20 -1.69 21.29
N GLU A 89 5.29 -2.27 21.82
CA GLU A 89 6.63 -2.20 21.20
C GLU A 89 6.72 -3.04 19.92
N LEU A 90 5.86 -4.06 19.79
CA LEU A 90 5.77 -4.84 18.57
C LEU A 90 4.78 -4.16 17.63
N GLU A 91 5.28 -3.45 16.63
CA GLU A 91 4.43 -2.70 15.70
C GLU A 91 3.33 -3.57 15.06
N ASP A 92 3.68 -4.81 14.70
CA ASP A 92 2.80 -5.79 14.06
C ASP A 92 1.65 -6.27 14.96
N ALA A 93 1.77 -6.18 16.29
CA ALA A 93 0.75 -6.68 17.21
C ALA A 93 -0.60 -5.96 17.05
N TYR A 94 -0.59 -4.75 16.51
CA TYR A 94 -1.76 -3.89 16.39
C TYR A 94 -1.97 -3.32 14.98
N ILE A 95 -1.27 -3.83 13.96
CA ILE A 95 -1.33 -3.30 12.58
C ILE A 95 -2.77 -3.21 12.06
N SER A 96 -3.57 -4.27 12.22
CA SER A 96 -4.97 -4.29 11.76
C SER A 96 -5.86 -3.28 12.51
N VAL A 97 -5.56 -3.01 13.79
CA VAL A 97 -6.29 -2.03 14.59
C VAL A 97 -5.92 -0.61 14.15
N THR A 98 -4.64 -0.33 13.96
CA THR A 98 -4.18 0.97 13.48
C THR A 98 -4.69 1.26 12.07
N ASP A 99 -4.67 0.28 11.17
CA ASP A 99 -5.14 0.44 9.79
C ASP A 99 -6.65 0.67 9.73
N ALA A 100 -7.43 -0.05 10.53
CA ALA A 100 -8.87 0.18 10.64
C ALA A 100 -9.18 1.61 11.12
N LEU A 101 -8.41 2.12 12.08
CA LEU A 101 -8.54 3.51 12.53
C LEU A 101 -8.18 4.51 11.42
N GLN A 102 -7.08 4.29 10.69
CA GLN A 102 -6.72 5.15 9.55
C GLN A 102 -7.85 5.17 8.49
N HIS A 103 -8.39 4.00 8.16
CA HIS A 103 -9.49 3.87 7.19
C HIS A 103 -10.76 4.61 7.65
N ALA A 104 -11.08 4.54 8.95
CA ALA A 104 -12.15 5.35 9.52
C ALA A 104 -11.84 6.86 9.41
N GLY A 105 -10.60 7.26 9.67
CA GLY A 105 -10.13 8.65 9.52
C GLY A 105 -10.37 9.22 8.12
N TYR A 106 -10.16 8.42 7.08
CA TYR A 106 -10.42 8.84 5.70
C TYR A 106 -11.88 9.27 5.48
N LEU A 107 -12.85 8.57 6.08
CA LEU A 107 -14.27 8.92 5.97
C LEU A 107 -14.62 10.26 6.63
N TYR A 108 -13.90 10.60 7.71
CA TYR A 108 -14.09 11.84 8.46
C TYR A 108 -13.11 12.95 8.10
N ASN A 109 -12.36 12.80 6.99
CA ASN A 109 -11.38 13.78 6.51
C ASN A 109 -10.33 14.16 7.57
N THR A 110 -9.94 13.19 8.39
CA THR A 110 -8.99 13.37 9.49
C THR A 110 -7.89 12.31 9.43
N LYS A 111 -6.64 12.72 9.60
CA LYS A 111 -5.55 11.81 9.89
C LYS A 111 -5.71 11.31 11.32
N ILE A 112 -5.59 10.00 11.54
CA ILE A 112 -5.54 9.46 12.90
C ILE A 112 -4.08 9.38 13.33
N ASP A 113 -3.76 10.01 14.44
CA ASP A 113 -2.45 9.89 15.08
C ASP A 113 -2.62 8.93 16.26
N VAL A 114 -2.20 7.66 16.07
CA VAL A 114 -2.34 6.61 17.10
C VAL A 114 -1.15 6.68 18.06
N ASP A 115 -1.46 6.99 19.31
CA ASP A 115 -0.51 7.01 20.42
C ASP A 115 -0.58 5.68 21.16
N LYS A 116 0.45 4.85 21.03
CA LYS A 116 0.45 3.51 21.63
C LYS A 116 1.08 3.56 23.02
N VAL A 117 0.36 3.06 24.02
CA VAL A 117 0.77 3.07 25.43
C VAL A 117 0.79 1.65 25.96
N GLN A 118 1.82 1.31 26.72
CA GLN A 118 1.90 0.03 27.41
C GLN A 118 0.84 -0.05 28.49
N ALA A 119 0.05 -1.11 28.47
CA ALA A 119 -0.99 -1.33 29.45
C ALA A 119 -0.44 -1.40 30.88
N GLU A 120 0.79 -1.86 31.06
CA GLU A 120 1.46 -1.97 32.36
C GLU A 120 1.84 -0.59 32.95
N ASP A 121 1.97 0.44 32.11
CA ASP A 121 2.28 1.82 32.53
C ASP A 121 1.02 2.61 32.92
N VAL A 122 -0.19 2.06 32.72
CA VAL A 122 -1.45 2.72 33.05
C VAL A 122 -1.91 2.30 34.45
N THR A 123 -1.63 3.14 35.45
CA THR A 123 -1.99 2.94 36.86
C THR A 123 -3.04 3.94 37.36
N GLU A 124 -3.58 3.73 38.57
CA GLU A 124 -4.61 4.60 39.17
C GLU A 124 -4.09 5.98 39.63
N ASP A 125 -2.77 6.16 39.69
CA ASP A 125 -2.06 7.41 39.98
C ASP A 125 -1.53 8.08 38.69
#